data_AF-A0A1C3NYJ4-F1
#
_entry.id   AF-A0A1C3NYJ4-F1
#
_cell.length_a   1.000
_cell.length_b   1.000
_cell.length_c   1.000
_cell.angle_alpha   90.00
_cell.angle_beta   90.00
_cell.angle_gamma   90.00
#
_symmetry.space_group_name_H-M   'P 1'
#
loop_
_entity.id
_entity.type
_entity.pdbx_description
1 polymer ?
#
loop_
_entity_poly.entity_id
_entity_poly.type
_entity_poly.pdbx_seq_one_letter_code
_entity_poly.pdbx_strand_id
1 'polypeptide(L)'
;MSGGSPAKVSVDTGTCIGSGQCVRLAPAVFAQRDEDGLVALLVARPVGPQRQDAETAAALCPSGAIRLVPPPDAGSRPDVRRFGGPTAGPGRGR
;
A
#
# COMPACT_ATOMS: atom_id res chain seq x y z
N MET A 1 14.92 -15.11 4.66
CA MET A 1 13.92 -14.93 3.58
C MET A 1 13.02 -13.81 4.04
N SER A 2 13.24 -12.60 3.54
CA SER A 2 12.59 -11.39 4.07
C SER A 2 11.08 -11.52 3.98
N GLY A 3 10.46 -11.84 5.13
CA GLY A 3 9.02 -11.80 5.31
C GLY A 3 8.58 -10.35 5.22
N GLY A 4 8.28 -9.89 4.01
CA GLY A 4 7.65 -8.59 3.80
C GLY A 4 6.24 -8.63 4.37
N SER A 5 5.96 -7.78 5.36
CA SER A 5 4.65 -7.71 6.00
C SER A 5 3.53 -7.56 4.96
N PRO A 6 2.38 -8.24 5.15
CA PRO A 6 1.28 -8.23 4.19
C PRO A 6 0.71 -6.83 4.01
N ALA A 7 0.54 -6.39 2.77
CA ALA A 7 -0.21 -5.17 2.45
C ALA A 7 -1.68 -5.53 2.20
N LYS A 8 -2.63 -4.68 2.62
CA LYS A 8 -4.04 -4.86 2.30
C LYS A 8 -4.34 -4.23 0.93
N VAL A 9 -4.84 -5.04 0.00
CA VAL A 9 -5.29 -4.59 -1.33
C VAL A 9 -6.79 -4.32 -1.29
N SER A 10 -7.22 -3.25 -1.93
CA SER A 10 -8.63 -2.91 -2.19
C SER A 10 -8.81 -2.53 -3.64
N VAL A 11 -9.95 -2.91 -4.20
CA VAL A 11 -10.32 -2.65 -5.59
C VAL A 11 -11.66 -1.95 -5.65
N ASP A 12 -11.75 -0.88 -6.43
CA ASP A 12 -12.98 -0.16 -6.74
C ASP A 12 -13.41 -0.51 -8.17
N THR A 13 -14.44 -1.35 -8.30
CA THR A 13 -14.94 -1.79 -9.60
C THR A 13 -15.75 -0.71 -10.32
N GLY A 14 -16.30 0.28 -9.60
CA GLY A 14 -17.00 1.41 -10.20
C GLY A 14 -16.07 2.38 -10.93
N THR A 15 -14.81 2.42 -10.51
CA THR A 15 -13.74 3.23 -11.12
C THR A 15 -12.91 2.41 -12.12
N CYS A 16 -13.06 1.09 -12.16
CA CYS A 16 -12.30 0.24 -13.07
C CYS A 16 -12.76 0.43 -14.52
N ILE A 17 -11.80 0.71 -15.40
CA ILE A 17 -12.05 0.85 -16.85
C ILE A 17 -11.64 -0.40 -17.68
N GLY A 18 -11.35 -1.53 -17.01
CA GLY A 18 -11.03 -2.79 -17.68
C GLY A 18 -9.71 -2.84 -18.47
N SER A 19 -8.70 -2.05 -18.09
CA SER A 19 -7.44 -1.94 -18.87
C SER A 19 -6.54 -3.18 -18.87
N GLY A 20 -6.78 -4.17 -18.00
CA GLY A 20 -5.98 -5.40 -17.90
C GLY A 20 -4.54 -5.24 -17.38
N GLN A 21 -4.10 -4.03 -17.04
CA GLN A 21 -2.74 -3.76 -16.52
C GLN A 21 -2.42 -4.58 -15.27
N CYS A 22 -3.38 -4.69 -14.36
CA CYS A 22 -3.22 -5.37 -13.08
C CYS A 22 -2.93 -6.87 -13.22
N VAL A 23 -3.64 -7.56 -14.11
CA VAL A 23 -3.46 -9.00 -14.35
C VAL A 23 -2.14 -9.28 -15.05
N ARG A 24 -1.68 -8.40 -15.94
CA ARG A 24 -0.37 -8.57 -16.61
C ARG A 24 0.80 -8.42 -15.63
N LEU A 25 0.69 -7.50 -14.67
CA LEU A 25 1.76 -7.20 -13.72
C LEU A 25 1.74 -8.13 -12.51
N ALA A 26 0.56 -8.51 -12.05
CA ALA A 26 0.38 -9.30 -10.83
C ALA A 26 -0.73 -10.37 -11.01
N PRO A 27 -0.54 -11.35 -11.91
CA PRO A 27 -1.56 -12.38 -12.21
C PRO A 27 -1.87 -13.29 -11.02
N ALA A 28 -0.94 -13.38 -10.06
CA ALA A 28 -1.17 -14.12 -8.82
C ALA A 28 -2.07 -13.39 -7.81
N VAL A 29 -2.31 -12.08 -8.00
CA VAL A 29 -3.07 -11.23 -7.06
C VAL A 29 -4.37 -10.72 -7.68
N PHE A 30 -4.39 -10.49 -8.99
CA PHE A 30 -5.56 -9.99 -9.72
C PHE A 30 -5.93 -10.90 -10.87
N ALA A 31 -7.22 -11.04 -11.10
CA ALA A 31 -7.79 -11.58 -12.32
C ALA A 31 -8.61 -10.49 -13.03
N GLN A 32 -8.88 -10.71 -14.31
CA GLN A 32 -9.87 -9.95 -15.05
C GLN A 32 -11.06 -10.87 -15.25
N ARG A 33 -12.25 -10.41 -14.88
CA ARG A 33 -13.47 -11.20 -15.02
C ARG A 33 -13.86 -11.24 -16.49
N ASP A 34 -14.10 -12.43 -17.03
CA ASP A 34 -14.49 -12.60 -18.42
C ASP A 34 -15.85 -11.97 -18.76
N GLU A 35 -16.74 -11.84 -17.76
CA GLU A 35 -18.12 -11.38 -17.95
C GLU A 35 -18.27 -9.86 -18.15
N ASP A 36 -17.43 -9.04 -17.50
CA ASP A 36 -17.51 -7.58 -17.56
C ASP A 36 -16.16 -6.90 -17.79
N GLY A 37 -15.07 -7.67 -17.91
CA GLY A 37 -13.73 -7.15 -18.13
C GLY A 37 -13.15 -6.38 -16.94
N LEU A 38 -13.84 -6.36 -15.79
CA LEU A 38 -13.39 -5.64 -14.61
C LEU A 38 -12.39 -6.47 -13.79
N VAL A 39 -11.61 -5.78 -12.97
CA VAL A 39 -10.66 -6.45 -12.08
C VAL A 39 -11.38 -7.22 -10.97
N ALA A 40 -10.95 -8.45 -10.74
CA ALA A 40 -11.24 -9.25 -9.56
C ALA A 40 -9.99 -9.40 -8.69
N LEU A 41 -10.16 -9.26 -7.38
CA LEU A 41 -9.10 -9.43 -6.41
C LEU A 41 -9.02 -10.90 -5.98
N LEU A 42 -7.92 -11.58 -6.28
CA LEU A 42 -7.66 -12.97 -5.87
C LEU A 42 -7.04 -13.04 -4.48
N VAL A 43 -6.11 -12.12 -4.18
CA VAL A 43 -5.36 -12.12 -2.92
C VAL A 43 -5.47 -10.75 -2.24
N ALA A 44 -6.26 -10.66 -1.18
CA ALA A 44 -6.47 -9.40 -0.46
C ALA A 44 -5.26 -8.95 0.38
N ARG A 45 -4.35 -9.88 0.69
CA ARG A 45 -3.17 -9.63 1.54
C ARG A 45 -1.90 -10.27 0.96
N PRO A 46 -1.38 -9.79 -0.18
CA PRO A 46 -0.17 -10.33 -0.78
C PRO A 46 1.06 -10.06 0.10
N VAL A 47 2.02 -10.97 0.05
CA VAL A 47 3.31 -10.90 0.77
C VAL A 47 4.47 -11.09 -0.19
N GLY A 48 5.67 -10.67 0.21
CA GLY A 48 6.89 -10.91 -0.58
C GLY A 48 6.79 -10.37 -2.03
N PRO A 49 7.12 -11.17 -3.06
CA PRO A 49 7.06 -10.75 -4.46
C PRO A 49 5.66 -10.30 -4.90
N GLN A 50 4.61 -11.02 -4.47
CA GLN A 50 3.23 -10.69 -4.82
C GLN A 50 2.84 -9.29 -4.34
N ARG A 51 3.39 -8.86 -3.19
CA ARG A 51 3.18 -7.51 -2.67
C ARG A 51 3.83 -6.47 -3.59
N GLN A 52 5.06 -6.71 -4.04
CA GLN A 52 5.78 -5.80 -4.93
C GLN A 52 5.10 -5.69 -6.31
N ASP A 53 4.62 -6.83 -6.83
CA ASP A 53 3.86 -6.87 -8.08
C ASP A 53 2.53 -6.11 -7.91
N ALA A 54 1.85 -6.28 -6.78
CA ALA A 54 0.61 -5.56 -6.48
C ALA A 54 0.82 -4.04 -6.29
N GLU A 55 1.94 -3.62 -5.69
CA GLU A 55 2.33 -2.20 -5.61
C GLU A 55 2.53 -1.61 -7.01
N THR A 56 3.23 -2.34 -7.88
CA THR A 56 3.47 -1.92 -9.26
C THR A 56 2.16 -1.85 -10.06
N ALA A 57 1.29 -2.85 -9.91
CA ALA A 57 -0.03 -2.88 -10.53
C ALA A 57 -0.91 -1.69 -10.12
N ALA A 58 -0.87 -1.30 -8.84
CA ALA A 58 -1.61 -0.13 -8.37
C ALA A 58 -1.03 1.19 -8.91
N ALA A 59 0.29 1.32 -8.95
CA ALA A 59 0.97 2.50 -9.49
C ALA A 59 0.70 2.71 -10.99
N LEU A 60 0.54 1.62 -11.74
CA LEU A 60 0.27 1.64 -13.19
C LEU A 60 -1.22 1.54 -13.54
N CYS A 61 -2.12 1.56 -12.55
CA CYS A 61 -3.56 1.53 -12.80
C CYS A 61 -4.02 2.87 -13.40
N PRO A 62 -4.45 2.93 -14.68
CA PRO A 62 -4.75 4.21 -15.34
C PRO A 62 -5.99 4.90 -14.77
N SER A 63 -6.91 4.14 -14.16
CA SER A 63 -8.10 4.70 -13.53
C SER A 63 -7.97 4.90 -12.02
N GLY A 64 -6.87 4.46 -11.40
CA GLY A 64 -6.70 4.54 -9.95
C GLY A 64 -7.63 3.62 -9.14
N ALA A 65 -8.19 2.58 -9.78
CA ALA A 65 -9.12 1.63 -9.16
C ALA A 65 -8.50 0.72 -8.08
N ILE A 66 -7.17 0.68 -7.96
CA ILE A 66 -6.46 -0.25 -7.06
C ILE A 66 -5.75 0.55 -5.97
N ARG A 67 -5.96 0.18 -4.71
CA ARG A 67 -5.32 0.79 -3.55
C ARG A 67 -4.62 -0.26 -2.70
N LEU A 68 -3.37 0.02 -2.32
CA LEU A 68 -2.64 -0.74 -1.32
C LEU A 68 -2.48 0.07 -0.05
N VAL A 69 -2.85 -0.53 1.08
CA VAL A 69 -2.61 0.02 2.41
C VAL A 69 -1.54 -0.84 3.07
N PRO A 70 -0.34 -0.29 3.35
CA PRO A 70 0.65 -1.00 4.13
C PRO A 70 0.08 -1.27 5.53
N PRO A 71 0.49 -2.37 6.18
CA PRO A 71 0.03 -2.64 7.54
C PRO A 71 0.49 -1.49 8.46
N PRO A 72 -0.27 -1.19 9.53
CA PRO A 72 -0.07 0.00 10.36
C PRO A 72 1.32 0.09 11.05
N ASP A 73 2.13 -0.96 10.97
CA ASP A 73 3.50 -1.04 11.49
C ASP A 73 4.60 -0.85 10.43
N ALA A 74 4.32 -1.00 9.12
CA ALA A 74 5.35 -0.94 8.07
C ALA A 74 5.93 0.48 7.82
N GLY A 75 5.35 1.49 8.47
CA GLY A 75 5.81 2.89 8.43
C GLY A 75 5.97 3.54 9.80
N SER A 76 5.81 2.80 10.90
CA SER A 76 6.04 3.32 12.25
C SER A 76 7.54 3.34 12.53
N ARG A 77 8.28 4.28 11.92
CA ARG A 77 9.47 4.81 12.60
C ARG A 77 8.92 5.51 13.84
N PRO A 78 9.18 5.03 15.07
CA PRO A 78 8.86 5.85 16.23
C PRO A 78 9.62 7.17 16.05
N ASP A 79 8.89 8.27 16.17
CA ASP A 79 9.41 9.62 16.15
C ASP A 79 10.79 9.68 16.85
N VAL A 80 11.86 9.85 16.06
CA VAL A 80 13.22 9.70 16.56
C VAL A 80 13.70 10.94 17.33
N ARG A 81 12.96 12.08 17.34
CA ARG A 81 13.46 13.35 17.91
C ARG A 81 12.37 14.36 18.35
N ARG A 82 11.35 13.98 19.12
CA ARG A 82 10.40 14.95 19.71
C ARG A 82 10.12 14.77 21.21
N PHE A 83 11.13 14.35 21.97
CA PHE A 83 11.20 14.62 23.42
C PHE A 83 12.61 15.11 23.80
N GLY A 84 12.96 16.31 23.33
CA GLY A 84 13.95 17.17 23.98
C GLY A 84 13.20 18.17 24.85
N GLY A 85 13.20 17.96 26.17
CA GLY A 85 12.45 18.78 27.13
C GLY A 85 12.97 20.22 27.27
N PRO A 86 12.19 21.13 27.88
CA PRO A 86 12.63 22.46 28.23
C PRO A 86 13.35 22.47 29.59
N THR A 87 14.65 22.76 29.61
CA THR A 87 15.31 23.23 30.84
C THR A 87 16.27 24.37 30.51
N ALA A 88 15.72 25.53 30.12
CA ALA A 88 16.38 26.80 30.36
C ALA A 88 15.78 27.37 31.65
N GLY A 89 16.58 27.29 32.73
CA GLY A 89 16.17 27.59 34.10
C GLY A 89 15.90 29.08 34.38
N PRO A 90 15.41 29.41 35.59
CA PRO A 90 15.12 30.78 36.00
C PRO A 90 16.41 31.55 36.32
N GLY A 91 16.42 32.84 35.98
CA GLY A 91 17.60 33.70 35.92
C GLY A 91 18.10 34.25 37.25
N ARG A 92 19.12 35.12 37.17
CA ARG A 92 19.44 36.20 38.13
C ARG A 92 20.19 37.33 37.42
N GLY A 93 19.51 38.46 37.18
CA GLY A 93 20.15 39.75 36.95
C GLY A 93 20.24 40.53 38.26
N ARG A 94 21.35 41.23 38.47
CA ARG A 94 21.47 42.35 39.42
C ARG A 94 22.08 43.52 38.67
#